data_AF-A0A6L8BDT1-F1
#
_entry.id   AF-A0A6L8BDT1-F1
#
_cell.length_a   1.000
_cell.length_b   1.000
_cell.length_c   1.000
_cell.angle_alpha   90.00
_cell.angle_beta   90.00
_cell.angle_gamma   90.00
#
_symmetry.space_group_name_H-M   'P 1'
#
loop_
_entity.id
_entity.type
_entity.pdbx_description
1 polymer ?
#
loop_
_entity_poly.entity_id
_entity_poly.type
_entity_poly.pdbx_seq_one_letter_code
_entity_poly.pdbx_strand_id
1 'polypeptide(L)'
;MAINESKLTKGQVRKLNALRKSVGDELGEEVFSKWLAQQAAMKPKPDPIAEKITAALAGYEGDSSFRLGNYGYTVRRARGKGQSGFSITKNEKPK
;
A
#
# COMPACT_ATOMS: atom_id res chain seq x y z
N MET A 1 -13.21 -20.82 16.55
CA MET A 1 -11.73 -20.93 16.37
C MET A 1 -11.14 -19.68 16.97
N ALA A 2 -10.32 -19.79 18.01
CA ALA A 2 -9.84 -18.61 18.73
C ALA A 2 -8.94 -17.73 17.85
N ILE A 3 -9.34 -16.48 17.64
CA ILE A 3 -8.56 -15.51 16.89
C ILE A 3 -7.38 -15.04 17.76
N ASN A 4 -6.17 -15.11 17.21
CA ASN A 4 -4.97 -14.66 17.93
C ASN A 4 -4.84 -13.13 17.88
N GLU A 5 -5.24 -12.47 18.96
CA GLU A 5 -5.28 -11.00 19.10
C GLU A 5 -3.90 -10.33 18.98
N SER A 6 -2.80 -11.05 19.25
CA SER A 6 -1.45 -10.49 19.14
C SER A 6 -0.99 -10.18 17.72
N LYS A 7 -1.64 -10.79 16.71
CA LYS A 7 -1.34 -10.55 15.28
C LYS A 7 -2.23 -9.47 14.65
N LEU A 8 -3.12 -8.87 15.43
CA LEU A 8 -4.11 -7.91 14.96
C LEU A 8 -3.66 -6.47 15.22
N THR A 9 -3.90 -5.59 14.26
CA THR A 9 -3.71 -4.14 14.45
C THR A 9 -4.75 -3.61 15.44
N LYS A 10 -4.44 -2.47 16.10
CA LYS A 10 -5.35 -1.81 17.05
C LYS A 10 -6.76 -1.55 16.49
N GLY A 11 -6.85 -1.23 15.19
CA GLY A 11 -8.13 -1.04 14.50
C GLY A 11 -8.92 -2.34 14.33
N GLN A 12 -8.23 -3.44 14.00
CA GLN A 12 -8.85 -4.75 13.87
C GLN A 12 -9.35 -5.29 15.22
N VAL A 13 -8.59 -5.12 16.30
CA VAL A 13 -9.02 -5.49 17.67
C VAL A 13 -10.27 -4.72 18.11
N ARG A 14 -10.35 -3.42 17.80
CA ARG A 14 -11.56 -2.63 18.09
C ARG A 14 -12.79 -3.17 17.34
N LYS A 15 -12.63 -3.58 16.08
CA LYS A 15 -13.72 -4.13 15.28
C LYS A 15 -14.15 -5.53 15.76
N LEU A 16 -13.20 -6.39 16.14
CA LEU A 16 -13.47 -7.68 16.79
C LEU A 16 -14.33 -7.48 18.05
N ASN A 17 -13.91 -6.59 18.95
CA ASN A 17 -14.63 -6.33 20.20
C ASN A 17 -16.01 -5.72 19.98
N ALA A 18 -16.18 -4.89 18.94
CA ALA A 18 -17.49 -4.37 18.57
C ALA A 18 -18.44 -5.47 18.06
N LEU A 19 -17.93 -6.41 17.25
CA LEU A 19 -18.70 -7.54 16.74
C LEU A 19 -19.11 -8.50 17.86
N ARG A 20 -18.18 -8.85 18.75
CA ARG A 20 -18.47 -9.65 19.96
C ARG A 20 -19.61 -9.06 20.78
N LYS A 21 -19.59 -7.75 21.02
CA LYS A 21 -20.65 -7.04 21.76
C LYS A 21 -21.99 -6.98 21.02
N SER A 22 -21.99 -7.00 19.69
CA SER A 22 -23.21 -6.80 18.89
C SER A 22 -23.96 -8.10 18.58
N VAL A 23 -23.24 -9.18 18.28
CA VAL A 23 -23.82 -10.44 17.78
C VAL A 23 -23.46 -11.65 18.64
N GLY A 24 -22.73 -11.44 19.74
CA GLY A 24 -22.20 -12.49 20.61
C GLY A 24 -20.81 -12.95 20.20
N ASP A 25 -20.11 -13.63 21.11
CA ASP A 25 -18.70 -13.98 20.93
C ASP A 25 -18.49 -14.95 19.75
N GLU A 26 -19.28 -16.02 19.65
CA GLU A 26 -19.11 -17.05 18.62
C GLU A 26 -19.38 -16.51 17.20
N LEU A 27 -20.52 -15.84 17.00
CA LEU A 27 -20.87 -15.24 15.71
C LEU A 27 -19.97 -14.05 15.38
N GLY A 28 -19.53 -13.29 16.39
CA GLY A 28 -18.63 -12.16 16.23
C GLY A 28 -17.27 -12.58 15.67
N GLU A 29 -16.73 -13.70 16.16
CA GLU A 29 -15.47 -14.27 15.65
C GLU A 29 -15.61 -14.81 14.21
N GLU A 30 -16.73 -15.47 13.90
CA GLU A 30 -16.98 -16.01 12.55
C GLU A 30 -17.10 -14.88 11.51
N VAL A 31 -17.90 -13.85 11.82
CA VAL A 31 -18.09 -12.67 10.95
C VAL A 31 -16.78 -11.90 10.80
N PHE A 32 -16.04 -11.72 11.90
CA PHE A 32 -14.75 -11.05 11.86
C PHE A 32 -13.75 -11.79 10.96
N SER A 33 -13.73 -13.12 11.01
CA SER A 33 -12.84 -13.94 10.18
C SER A 33 -13.16 -13.79 8.69
N LYS A 34 -14.46 -13.80 8.32
CA LYS A 34 -14.91 -13.56 6.94
C LYS A 34 -14.53 -12.14 6.48
N TRP A 35 -14.75 -11.14 7.33
CA TRP A 35 -14.39 -9.75 7.04
C TRP A 35 -12.87 -9.54 6.87
N LEU A 36 -12.06 -10.18 7.71
CA LEU A 36 -10.60 -10.09 7.64
C LEU A 36 -10.06 -10.72 6.34
N ALA A 37 -10.63 -11.84 5.91
CA ALA A 37 -10.28 -12.47 4.64
C ALA A 37 -10.63 -11.57 3.43
N GLN A 38 -11.79 -10.91 3.46
CA GLN A 38 -12.18 -9.94 2.43
C GLN A 38 -11.24 -8.73 2.38
N GLN A 39 -10.80 -8.22 3.54
CA GLN A 39 -9.80 -7.16 3.62
C GLN A 39 -8.46 -7.55 2.99
N ALA A 40 -8.00 -8.79 3.21
CA ALA A 40 -6.79 -9.29 2.59
C ALA A 40 -6.92 -9.42 1.06
N ALA A 41 -8.09 -9.83 0.57
CA ALA A 41 -8.40 -9.92 -0.86
C ALA A 41 -8.59 -8.56 -1.54
N MET A 42 -9.03 -7.54 -0.80
CA MET A 42 -9.19 -6.16 -1.28
C MET A 42 -7.88 -5.37 -1.35
N LYS A 43 -6.75 -5.95 -0.95
CA LYS A 43 -5.46 -5.27 -1.14
C LYS A 43 -5.30 -4.97 -2.64
N PRO A 44 -5.03 -3.70 -3.02
CA PRO A 44 -4.83 -3.37 -4.41
C PRO A 44 -3.70 -4.26 -4.95
N LYS A 45 -3.96 -4.87 -6.11
CA LYS A 45 -2.96 -5.68 -6.81
C LYS A 45 -1.68 -4.84 -6.94
N PRO A 46 -0.50 -5.38 -6.58
CA PRO A 46 0.73 -4.62 -6.71
C PRO A 46 0.89 -4.19 -8.17
N ASP A 47 1.20 -2.91 -8.37
CA ASP A 47 1.40 -2.35 -9.70
C ASP A 47 2.72 -2.90 -10.26
N PRO A 48 2.71 -3.64 -11.38
CA PRO A 48 3.92 -4.19 -11.99
C PRO A 48 4.96 -3.11 -12.34
N ILE A 49 4.54 -1.87 -12.58
CA ILE A 49 5.43 -0.75 -12.85
C ILE A 49 6.11 -0.30 -11.55
N ALA A 50 5.37 -0.24 -10.44
CA ALA A 50 5.93 0.14 -9.15
C ALA A 50 7.03 -0.85 -8.72
N GLU A 51 6.81 -2.15 -8.88
CA GLU A 51 7.82 -3.18 -8.57
C GLU A 51 9.11 -2.99 -9.39
N LYS A 52 8.98 -2.67 -10.68
CA LYS A 52 10.13 -2.40 -11.56
C LYS A 52 10.88 -1.12 -11.16
N ILE A 53 10.16 -0.08 -10.74
CA ILE A 53 10.78 1.15 -10.25
C ILE A 53 11.55 0.87 -8.96
N THR A 54 10.96 0.14 -8.01
CA THR A 54 11.65 -0.26 -6.78
C THR A 54 12.91 -1.08 -7.08
N ALA A 55 12.82 -2.06 -7.97
CA ALA A 55 13.97 -2.88 -8.38
C ALA A 55 15.10 -2.04 -9.00
N ALA A 56 14.77 -1.04 -9.82
CA ALA A 56 15.75 -0.13 -10.41
C ALA A 56 16.40 0.81 -9.37
N LEU A 57 15.68 1.14 -8.30
CA LEU A 57 16.15 2.03 -7.23
C LEU A 57 16.90 1.32 -6.11
N ALA A 58 16.82 0.00 -6.01
CA ALA A 58 17.48 -0.79 -4.95
C ALA A 58 19.00 -0.53 -4.86
N GLY A 59 19.66 -0.18 -5.96
CA GLY A 59 21.09 0.16 -5.98
C GLY A 59 21.45 1.47 -5.28
N TYR A 60 20.48 2.35 -5.00
CA TYR A 60 20.69 3.67 -4.39
C TYR A 60 20.28 3.71 -2.91
N GLU A 61 19.85 2.60 -2.31
CA GLU A 61 19.41 2.55 -0.91
C GLU A 61 20.49 3.00 0.09
N GLY A 62 21.76 2.78 -0.25
CA GLY A 62 22.91 3.16 0.58
C GLY A 62 23.44 4.59 0.35
N ASP A 63 22.94 5.31 -0.66
CA ASP A 63 23.45 6.64 -0.99
C ASP A 63 22.63 7.74 -0.29
N SER A 64 23.21 8.34 0.76
CA SER A 64 22.61 9.45 1.51
C SER A 64 22.36 10.73 0.70
N SER A 65 23.00 10.83 -0.49
CA SER A 65 22.82 11.92 -1.45
C SER A 65 21.58 11.72 -2.33
N PHE A 66 21.11 10.48 -2.46
CA PHE A 66 19.95 10.13 -3.26
C PHE A 66 18.66 10.42 -2.47
N ARG A 67 18.02 11.55 -2.77
CA ARG A 67 16.78 11.97 -2.11
C ARG A 67 15.68 12.20 -3.13
N LEU A 68 14.59 11.45 -3.01
CA LEU A 68 13.35 11.75 -3.70
C LEU A 68 12.72 12.98 -3.03
N GLY A 69 12.64 14.10 -3.74
CA GLY A 69 12.08 15.35 -3.19
C GLY A 69 10.66 15.17 -2.65
N ASN A 70 10.25 16.02 -1.70
CA ASN A 70 8.99 15.88 -0.95
C ASN A 70 7.71 15.77 -1.80
N TYR A 71 7.69 16.30 -3.02
CA TYR A 71 6.54 16.27 -3.93
C TYR A 71 6.69 15.20 -5.04
N GLY A 72 7.78 14.43 -5.01
CA GLY A 72 8.08 13.38 -5.96
C GLY A 72 8.46 13.89 -7.35
N TYR A 73 8.43 12.96 -8.31
CA TYR A 73 8.73 13.19 -9.71
C TYR A 73 7.61 12.61 -10.57
N THR A 74 7.29 13.29 -11.67
CA THR A 74 6.35 12.79 -12.67
C THR A 74 7.15 12.15 -13.81
N VAL A 75 6.94 10.85 -14.04
CA VAL A 75 7.52 10.12 -15.18
C VAL A 75 6.48 10.04 -16.30
N ARG A 76 6.85 10.50 -17.50
CA ARG A 76 6.00 10.41 -18.69
C ARG A 76 6.77 9.72 -19.80
N ARG A 77 6.05 9.03 -20.69
CA ARG A 77 6.61 8.59 -21.96
C ARG A 77 6.85 9.82 -22.83
N ALA A 78 8.01 9.90 -23.49
CA ALA A 78 8.25 10.92 -24.50
C ALA A 78 7.19 10.80 -25.61
N ARG A 79 6.57 11.93 -25.99
CA ARG A 79 5.54 11.97 -27.03
C ARG A 79 6.02 12.93 -28.13
N GLY A 80 6.09 12.45 -29.38
CA GLY A 80 6.51 13.24 -30.53
C GLY A 80 7.09 12.36 -31.65
N LYS A 81 7.11 12.88 -32.88
CA LYS A 81 7.66 12.16 -34.04
C LYS A 81 9.18 12.04 -33.87
N GLY A 82 9.69 10.81 -33.70
CA GLY A 82 11.12 10.53 -33.54
C GLY A 82 11.66 10.59 -32.10
N GLN A 83 10.81 10.79 -31.08
CA GLN A 83 11.26 10.75 -29.67
C GLN A 83 11.00 9.39 -29.03
N SER A 84 12.05 8.81 -28.44
CA SER A 84 12.01 7.57 -27.67
C SER A 84 12.46 7.84 -26.23
N GLY A 85 11.91 7.07 -25.27
CA GLY A 85 12.30 7.13 -23.86
C GLY A 85 11.27 7.74 -22.91
N PHE A 86 11.75 8.16 -21.75
CA PHE A 86 10.95 8.73 -20.66
C PHE A 86 11.42 10.14 -20.33
N SER A 87 10.48 11.06 -20.11
CA SER A 87 10.74 12.37 -19.54
C SER A 87 10.38 12.36 -18.06
N ILE A 88 11.30 12.88 -17.24
CA ILE A 88 11.14 12.96 -15.78
C ILE A 88 11.13 14.44 -15.40
N THR A 89 10.11 14.86 -14.66
CA THR A 89 9.99 16.24 -14.17
C THR A 89 9.85 16.22 -12.65
N LYS A 90 10.62 17.06 -11.96
CA LYS A 90 10.50 17.25 -10.50
C LYS A 90 9.21 18.01 -10.21
N ASN A 91 8.41 17.50 -9.28
CA ASN A 91 7.21 18.21 -8.85
C ASN A 91 7.61 19.28 -7.83
N GLU A 92 7.03 20.45 -7.95
CA GLU A 92 7.20 21.54 -7.00
C GLU A 92 5.93 21.69 -6.14
N LYS A 93 6.07 22.38 -5.00
CA LYS A 93 4.94 22.68 -4.14
C LYS A 93 3.89 23.47 -4.95
N PRO A 94 2.61 23.05 -4.97
CA PRO A 94 1.57 23.88 -5.57
C PRO A 94 1.55 25.24 -4.86
N LYS A 95 1.61 26.32 -5.65
CA LYS A 95 1.51 27.70 -5.16
C LYS A 95 0.11 27.99 -4.62
#